data_AF-A0AAU9NN81-F1
#
_entry.id   AF-A0AAU9NN81-F1
#
_cell.length_a   1.000
_cell.length_b   1.000
_cell.length_c   1.000
_cell.angle_alpha   90.00
_cell.angle_beta   90.00
_cell.angle_gamma   90.00
#
_symmetry.space_group_name_H-M   'P 1'
#
loop_
_entity.id
_entity.type
_entity.pdbx_description
1 polymer ?
#
loop_
_entity_poly.entity_id
_entity_poly.type
_entity_poly.pdbx_seq_one_letter_code
_entity_poly.pdbx_strand_id
1 'polypeptide(L)'
;MGPMKKTSEVDAISLEKKTMAEKLKNIMEIKTAREKRDKELDDLNALREILDAEEAEAKNSQMILENKKALFPAWSFDQMQNEVIGEPNLFWLEPKTSFDITNDVECQLDFPITPRAFLF
;
A
#
# COMPACT_ATOMS: atom_id res chain seq x y z
N MET A 1 -47.79 -49.16 -56.29
CA MET A 1 -48.24 -48.22 -55.24
C MET A 1 -47.83 -48.79 -53.89
N GLY A 2 -46.77 -48.26 -53.28
CA GLY A 2 -46.33 -48.69 -51.94
C GLY A 2 -47.22 -48.04 -50.87
N PRO A 3 -47.54 -48.75 -49.77
CA PRO A 3 -48.39 -48.19 -48.72
C PRO A 3 -47.66 -47.05 -48.00
N MET A 4 -48.24 -45.85 -48.07
CA MET A 4 -47.82 -44.70 -47.25
C MET A 4 -47.99 -45.04 -45.77
N LYS A 5 -46.87 -45.15 -45.05
CA LYS A 5 -46.86 -45.26 -43.59
C LYS A 5 -47.43 -43.96 -43.00
N LYS A 6 -48.64 -44.02 -42.46
CA LYS A 6 -49.16 -42.97 -41.57
C LYS A 6 -48.40 -43.09 -40.26
N THR A 7 -47.39 -42.26 -40.04
CA THR A 7 -46.77 -42.11 -38.71
C THR A 7 -47.88 -41.71 -37.74
N SER A 8 -48.00 -42.41 -36.61
CA SER A 8 -49.09 -42.16 -35.67
C SER A 8 -48.85 -40.82 -34.98
N GLU A 9 -49.92 -40.06 -34.76
CA GLU A 9 -49.91 -38.76 -34.07
C GLU A 9 -49.26 -38.86 -32.67
N VAL A 10 -49.34 -40.04 -32.06
CA VAL A 10 -48.71 -40.39 -30.77
C VAL A 10 -47.17 -40.35 -30.85
N ASP A 11 -46.58 -40.81 -31.94
CA ASP A 11 -45.12 -40.83 -32.13
C ASP A 11 -44.57 -39.40 -32.29
N ALA A 12 -45.30 -38.54 -32.99
CA ALA A 12 -44.95 -37.13 -33.16
C ALA A 12 -44.98 -36.38 -31.83
N ILE A 13 -46.04 -36.56 -31.03
CA ILE A 13 -46.16 -35.95 -29.70
C ILE A 13 -45.05 -36.45 -28.77
N SER A 14 -44.68 -37.73 -28.85
CA SER A 14 -43.58 -38.30 -28.06
C SER A 14 -42.23 -37.66 -28.42
N LEU A 15 -41.97 -37.48 -29.72
CA LEU A 15 -40.76 -36.83 -30.20
C LEU A 15 -40.68 -35.37 -29.74
N GLU A 16 -41.77 -34.61 -29.89
CA GLU A 16 -41.82 -33.21 -29.44
C GLU A 16 -41.59 -33.07 -27.94
N LYS A 17 -42.20 -33.94 -27.12
CA LYS A 17 -41.97 -33.95 -25.66
C LYS A 17 -40.50 -34.20 -25.32
N LYS A 18 -39.85 -35.14 -26.00
CA LYS A 18 -38.42 -35.42 -25.82
C LYS A 18 -37.56 -34.22 -26.23
N THR A 19 -37.86 -33.59 -27.36
CA THR A 19 -37.16 -32.39 -27.83
C THR A 19 -37.32 -31.22 -26.86
N MET A 20 -38.51 -31.00 -26.30
CA MET A 20 -38.73 -29.95 -25.30
C MET A 20 -37.97 -30.22 -24.00
N ALA A 21 -37.96 -31.46 -23.53
CA ALA A 21 -37.21 -31.84 -22.34
C ALA A 21 -35.69 -31.59 -22.50
N GLU A 22 -35.14 -31.92 -23.67
CA GLU A 22 -33.73 -31.69 -23.99
C GLU A 22 -33.38 -30.20 -24.08
N LYS A 23 -34.26 -29.39 -24.69
CA LYS A 23 -34.10 -27.92 -24.72
C LYS A 23 -34.11 -27.32 -23.32
N LEU A 24 -35.03 -27.75 -22.45
CA LEU A 24 -35.11 -27.26 -21.08
C LEU A 24 -33.86 -27.62 -20.27
N LYS A 25 -33.35 -28.84 -20.44
CA LYS A 25 -32.11 -29.29 -19.81
C LYS A 25 -30.93 -28.40 -20.22
N ASN A 26 -30.78 -28.15 -21.52
CA ASN A 26 -29.70 -27.30 -22.05
C ASN A 26 -29.81 -25.86 -21.53
N ILE A 27 -31.01 -25.28 -21.47
CA ILE A 27 -31.23 -23.94 -20.91
C ILE A 27 -30.80 -23.87 -19.43
N MET A 28 -31.13 -24.88 -18.63
CA MET A 28 -30.71 -24.93 -17.22
C MET A 28 -29.19 -25.06 -17.07
N GLU A 29 -28.54 -25.88 -17.90
CA GLU A 29 -27.08 -26.01 -17.91
C GLU A 29 -26.41 -24.70 -18.30
N ILE A 30 -26.91 -23.99 -19.32
CA ILE A 30 -26.41 -22.67 -19.70
C ILE A 30 -26.59 -21.66 -18.56
N LYS A 31 -27.77 -21.65 -17.92
CA LYS A 31 -28.06 -20.71 -16.84
C LYS A 31 -27.11 -20.91 -15.65
N THR A 32 -26.94 -22.16 -15.21
CA THR A 32 -26.03 -22.49 -14.10
C THR A 32 -24.56 -22.20 -14.45
N ALA A 33 -24.14 -22.44 -15.70
CA ALA A 33 -22.79 -22.08 -16.13
C ALA A 33 -22.57 -20.54 -16.18
N ARG A 34 -23.60 -19.76 -16.54
CA ARG A 34 -23.54 -18.29 -16.48
C ARG A 34 -23.45 -17.79 -15.04
N GLU A 35 -24.32 -18.27 -14.16
CA GLU A 35 -24.30 -17.90 -12.74
C GLU A 35 -22.94 -18.16 -12.08
N LYS A 36 -22.29 -19.28 -12.43
CA LYS A 36 -20.92 -19.57 -11.95
C LYS A 36 -19.89 -18.56 -12.46
N ARG A 37 -19.89 -18.28 -13.78
CA ARG A 37 -18.95 -17.31 -14.37
C ARG A 37 -19.17 -15.90 -13.84
N ASP A 38 -20.42 -15.51 -13.64
CA ASP A 38 -20.76 -14.17 -13.13
C ASP A 38 -20.25 -14.03 -11.69
N LYS A 39 -20.44 -15.07 -10.86
CA LYS A 39 -19.87 -15.10 -9.51
C LYS A 39 -18.34 -15.06 -9.50
N GLU A 40 -17.68 -15.84 -10.35
CA GLU A 40 -16.21 -15.80 -10.48
C GLU A 40 -15.71 -14.43 -10.94
N LEU A 41 -16.47 -13.75 -11.81
CA LEU A 41 -16.15 -12.40 -12.27
C LEU A 41 -16.30 -11.37 -11.13
N ASP A 42 -17.35 -11.48 -10.32
CA ASP A 42 -17.56 -10.63 -9.15
C ASP A 42 -16.42 -10.81 -8.13
N ASP A 43 -16.04 -12.06 -7.84
CA ASP A 43 -14.92 -12.38 -6.94
C ASP A 43 -13.59 -11.80 -7.46
N LEU A 44 -13.33 -11.91 -8.78
CA LEU A 44 -12.13 -11.33 -9.40
C LEU A 44 -12.12 -9.80 -9.37
N ASN A 45 -13.27 -9.16 -9.58
CA ASN A 45 -13.38 -7.70 -9.50
C ASN A 45 -13.13 -7.21 -8.07
N ALA A 46 -13.67 -7.90 -7.06
CA ALA A 46 -13.42 -7.56 -5.67
C ALA A 46 -11.91 -7.66 -5.31
N LEU A 47 -11.22 -8.71 -5.78
CA LEU A 47 -9.77 -8.84 -5.59
C LEU A 47 -8.99 -7.73 -6.29
N ARG A 48 -9.41 -7.33 -7.49
CA ARG A 48 -8.79 -6.25 -8.24
C ARG A 48 -8.91 -4.91 -7.49
N GLU A 49 -10.07 -4.60 -6.94
CA GLU A 49 -10.26 -3.36 -6.17
C GLU A 49 -9.33 -3.31 -4.95
N ILE A 50 -9.15 -4.44 -4.25
CA ILE A 50 -8.22 -4.54 -3.11
C ILE A 50 -6.78 -4.29 -3.56
N LEU A 51 -6.37 -4.91 -4.67
CA LEU A 51 -5.01 -4.75 -5.20
C LEU A 51 -4.74 -3.32 -5.67
N ASP A 52 -5.69 -2.70 -6.37
CA ASP A 52 -5.59 -1.32 -6.84
C ASP A 52 -5.46 -0.34 -5.65
N ALA A 53 -6.19 -0.59 -4.56
CA ALA A 53 -6.09 0.20 -3.33
C ALA A 53 -4.73 0.02 -2.63
N GLU A 54 -4.23 -1.21 -2.52
CA GLU A 54 -2.92 -1.51 -1.94
C GLU A 54 -1.78 -0.88 -2.77
N GLU A 55 -1.85 -0.96 -4.10
CA GLU A 55 -0.87 -0.34 -4.99
C GLU A 55 -0.89 1.19 -4.86
N ALA A 56 -2.06 1.80 -4.73
CA ALA A 56 -2.19 3.23 -4.49
C ALA A 56 -1.59 3.66 -3.14
N GLU A 57 -1.82 2.88 -2.07
CA GLU A 57 -1.24 3.12 -0.76
C GLU A 57 0.29 2.96 -0.77
N ALA A 58 0.80 1.93 -1.46
CA ALA A 58 2.23 1.71 -1.62
C ALA A 58 2.91 2.88 -2.36
N LYS A 59 2.33 3.34 -3.47
CA LYS A 59 2.81 4.50 -4.21
C LYS A 59 2.81 5.77 -3.35
N ASN A 60 1.75 6.01 -2.59
CA ASN A 60 1.68 7.16 -1.69
C ASN A 60 2.75 7.09 -0.60
N SER A 61 2.91 5.93 0.03
CA SER A 61 3.94 5.68 1.05
C SER A 61 5.35 5.91 0.51
N GLN A 62 5.63 5.44 -0.71
CA GLN A 62 6.90 5.68 -1.38
C GLN A 62 7.13 7.17 -1.67
N MET A 63 6.12 7.88 -2.18
CA MET A 63 6.20 9.31 -2.42
C MET A 63 6.45 10.10 -1.13
N ILE A 64 5.79 9.73 -0.03
CA ILE A 64 6.03 10.33 1.30
C ILE A 64 7.47 10.10 1.75
N LEU A 65 7.99 8.89 1.57
CA LEU A 65 9.36 8.55 1.94
C LEU A 65 10.38 9.36 1.11
N GLU A 66 10.18 9.46 -0.19
CA GLU A 66 11.03 10.24 -1.09
C GLU A 66 10.99 11.74 -0.73
N ASN A 67 9.80 12.28 -0.46
CA ASN A 67 9.65 13.66 0.02
C ASN A 67 10.39 13.90 1.34
N LYS A 68 10.31 12.95 2.29
CA LYS A 68 11.06 13.05 3.56
C LYS A 68 12.58 13.03 3.34
N LYS A 69 13.08 12.19 2.42
CA LYS A 69 14.50 12.17 2.03
C LYS A 69 14.94 13.48 1.37
N ALA A 70 14.06 14.14 0.63
CA ALA A 70 14.35 15.44 0.03
C ALA A 70 14.39 16.58 1.06
N LEU A 71 13.48 16.56 2.04
CA LEU A 71 13.44 17.55 3.13
C LEU A 71 14.61 17.39 4.10
N PHE A 72 15.02 16.15 4.36
CA PHE A 72 16.14 15.82 5.23
C PHE A 72 17.18 15.07 4.41
N PRO A 73 18.02 15.78 3.64
CA PRO A 73 19.11 15.14 2.93
C PRO A 73 19.97 14.35 3.92
N ALA A 74 20.61 13.30 3.44
CA ALA A 74 21.48 12.49 4.27
C ALA A 74 22.66 13.35 4.75
N TRP A 75 22.61 13.80 6.00
CA TRP A 75 23.71 14.51 6.63
C TRP A 75 24.86 13.54 6.83
N SER A 76 25.81 13.55 5.88
CA SER A 76 27.09 12.87 6.10
C SER A 76 27.93 13.69 7.09
N PHE A 77 28.80 13.00 7.84
CA PHE A 77 29.76 13.67 8.72
C PHE A 77 30.60 14.70 7.95
N ASP A 78 31.00 14.36 6.72
CA ASP A 78 31.75 15.25 5.85
C ASP A 78 30.94 16.50 5.44
N GLN A 79 29.63 16.36 5.14
CA GLN A 79 28.76 17.52 4.86
C GLN A 79 28.61 18.41 6.08
N MET A 80 28.34 17.83 7.26
CA MET A 80 28.24 18.57 8.51
C MET A 80 29.54 19.35 8.80
N GLN A 81 30.70 18.71 8.64
CA GLN A 81 31.98 19.38 8.85
C GLN A 81 32.20 20.52 7.83
N ASN A 82 31.90 20.29 6.56
CA ASN A 82 32.11 21.29 5.52
C ASN A 82 31.17 22.50 5.66
N GLU A 83 29.93 22.33 6.10
CA GLU A 83 29.01 23.46 6.33
C GLU A 83 29.38 24.25 7.60
N VAL A 84 29.74 23.56 8.69
CA VAL A 84 30.18 24.21 9.95
C VAL A 84 31.50 24.96 9.79
N ILE A 85 32.42 24.42 8.98
CA ILE A 85 33.72 25.04 8.72
C ILE A 85 33.63 26.07 7.59
N GLY A 86 32.77 25.84 6.59
CA GLY A 86 32.62 26.70 5.41
C GLY A 86 31.81 27.97 5.65
N GLU A 87 30.77 27.90 6.50
CA GLU A 87 29.93 29.05 6.86
C GLU A 87 29.76 29.21 8.39
N PRO A 88 30.87 29.41 9.13
CA PRO A 88 30.79 29.58 10.58
C PRO A 88 29.89 30.75 10.98
N ASN A 89 29.80 31.81 10.17
CA ASN A 89 29.00 32.99 10.52
C ASN A 89 27.47 32.80 10.40
N LEU A 90 26.98 31.74 9.75
CA LEU A 90 25.52 31.50 9.61
C LEU A 90 24.93 30.78 10.83
N PHE A 91 25.69 29.87 11.43
CA PHE A 91 25.22 28.98 12.50
C PHE A 91 25.88 29.26 13.85
N TRP A 92 26.98 30.00 13.89
CA TRP A 92 27.47 30.55 15.13
C TRP A 92 26.56 31.72 15.51
N LEU A 93 25.50 31.41 16.25
CA LEU A 93 24.95 32.39 17.18
C LEU A 93 26.16 32.91 17.96
N GLU A 94 26.49 34.19 17.78
CA GLU A 94 27.43 34.85 18.67
C GLU A 94 27.01 34.43 20.08
N PRO A 95 27.91 33.84 20.88
CA PRO A 95 27.58 33.56 22.26
C PRO A 95 27.15 34.89 22.84
N LYS A 96 25.84 35.05 23.08
CA LYS A 96 25.34 36.12 23.93
C LYS A 96 25.95 35.79 25.28
N THR A 97 27.12 36.35 25.53
CA THR A 97 27.75 36.40 26.83
C THR A 97 26.88 37.34 27.67
N SER A 98 25.65 36.93 27.96
CA SER A 98 24.85 37.45 29.04
C SER A 98 25.09 36.59 30.28
N PHE A 99 26.33 36.17 30.49
CA PHE A 99 26.82 35.94 31.83
C PHE A 99 27.43 37.28 32.23
N ASP A 100 26.59 38.14 32.80
CA ASP A 100 27.08 39.24 33.62
C ASP A 100 27.62 38.56 34.89
N ILE A 101 28.83 38.01 34.79
CA ILE A 101 29.54 37.43 35.93
C ILE A 101 30.04 38.63 36.73
N THR A 102 29.13 39.29 37.45
CA THR A 102 29.51 39.84 38.73
C THR A 102 29.99 38.64 39.54
N ASN A 103 31.32 38.46 39.60
CA ASN A 103 31.98 37.54 40.52
C ASN A 103 31.63 38.01 41.93
N ASP A 104 30.43 37.69 42.39
CA ASP A 104 30.10 37.72 43.79
C ASP A 104 30.75 36.49 44.42
N VAL A 105 31.36 36.69 45.57
CA VAL A 105 32.24 35.72 46.24
C VAL A 105 31.47 34.46 46.66
N GLU A 106 30.14 34.49 46.57
CA GLU A 106 29.22 33.41 46.93
C GLU A 106 28.85 32.48 45.76
N CYS A 107 29.15 32.83 44.51
CA CYS A 107 28.88 31.98 43.35
C CYS A 107 30.05 31.03 43.02
N GLN A 108 30.62 30.38 44.03
CA GLN A 108 31.37 29.14 43.81
C GLN A 108 30.36 28.06 43.43
N LEU A 109 30.26 27.77 42.12
CA LEU A 109 29.62 26.56 41.64
C LEU A 109 30.40 25.36 42.20
N ASP A 110 29.91 24.80 43.31
CA ASP A 110 30.32 23.53 43.89
C ASP A 110 29.94 22.38 42.95
N PHE A 111 30.60 22.30 41.79
CA PHE A 111 30.68 21.03 41.09
C PHE A 111 31.81 20.23 41.71
N PRO A 112 31.57 19.06 42.30
CA PRO A 112 32.64 18.17 42.67
C PRO A 112 33.31 17.67 41.40
N ILE A 113 34.33 18.40 40.94
CA ILE A 113 35.30 17.89 39.97
C ILE A 113 36.08 16.81 40.71
N THR A 114 35.53 15.60 40.71
CA THR A 114 36.26 14.42 41.16
C THR A 114 37.27 14.07 40.06
N PRO A 115 38.59 14.17 40.32
CA PRO A 115 39.60 13.88 39.32
C PRO A 115 39.84 12.37 39.31
N ARG A 116 38.89 11.58 38.80
CA ARG A 116 39.05 10.11 38.73
C ARG A 116 38.06 9.44 37.79
N ALA A 117 38.12 9.73 36.49
CA ALA A 117 37.43 8.88 35.51
C ALA A 117 38.00 8.92 34.07
N PHE A 118 39.23 9.37 33.85
CA PHE A 118 39.89 9.19 32.56
C PHE A 118 41.13 8.31 32.74
N LEU A 119 40.90 7.00 32.67
CA LEU A 119 41.94 6.04 32.30
C LEU A 119 41.85 5.90 30.78
N PHE A 120 42.90 6.34 30.08
CA PHE A 120 43.14 6.02 28.67
C PHE A 120 43.65 4.59 28.54
#